data_AF-A0A7J5YB91-F1
#
_entry.id   AF-A0A7J5YB91-F1
#
_cell.length_a   1.000
_cell.length_b   1.000
_cell.length_c   1.000
_cell.angle_alpha   90.00
_cell.angle_beta   90.00
_cell.angle_gamma   90.00
#
_symmetry.space_group_name_H-M   'P 1'
#
loop_
_entity.id
_entity.type
_entity.pdbx_description
1 polymer ?
#
loop_
_entity_poly.entity_id
_entity_poly.type
_entity_poly.pdbx_seq_one_letter_code
_entity_poly.pdbx_strand_id
1 'polypeptide(L)'
;MTEEKLGSGSEDSDDENSDRRRAGVEGLIEIENPNRVAQKSKKVTQIEMDEPKQLSRREREEIEKQQAKERYMKMHLAGKTDQAKADLARLAIIKKQREDVAKKKEAEKKGEQNIECGNCFKYVVP
;
A
#
# COMPACT_ATOMS: atom_id res chain seq x y z
N MET A 1 19.88 28.30 -23.41
CA MET A 1 19.91 29.72 -22.98
C MET A 1 18.64 30.00 -22.20
N THR A 2 18.73 29.85 -20.87
CA THR A 2 18.01 30.63 -19.88
C THR A 2 18.94 30.62 -18.67
N GLU A 3 19.72 31.69 -18.58
CA GLU A 3 20.37 32.09 -17.33
C GLU A 3 19.26 32.44 -16.32
N GLU A 4 19.52 32.27 -15.03
CA GLU A 4 19.48 33.38 -14.06
C GLU A 4 20.14 32.95 -12.75
N LYS A 5 21.11 33.79 -12.40
CA LYS A 5 21.99 33.85 -11.25
C LYS A 5 21.26 34.58 -10.14
N LEU A 6 21.18 34.03 -8.94
CA LEU A 6 21.05 34.82 -7.71
C LEU A 6 21.86 34.15 -6.59
N GLY A 7 23.01 34.76 -6.29
CA GLY A 7 23.66 34.60 -5.00
C GLY A 7 23.00 35.50 -3.97
N SER A 8 23.02 35.06 -2.72
CA SER A 8 22.81 35.91 -1.55
C SER A 8 23.63 35.32 -0.42
N GLY A 9 24.73 35.98 -0.09
CA GLY A 9 25.45 35.73 1.15
C GLY A 9 24.69 36.30 2.32
N SER A 10 24.76 35.62 3.46
CA SER A 10 24.89 36.30 4.75
C SER A 10 25.50 35.31 5.72
N GLU A 11 26.62 35.73 6.25
CA GLU A 11 27.34 35.18 7.36
C GLU A 11 26.42 35.36 8.58
N ASP A 12 25.85 34.27 9.11
CA ASP A 12 25.34 34.29 10.48
C ASP A 12 26.36 33.56 11.34
N SER A 13 27.28 34.37 11.87
CA SER A 13 28.09 34.04 13.02
C SER A 13 27.14 33.77 14.18
N ASP A 14 26.76 32.50 14.36
CA ASP A 14 26.09 32.03 15.57
C ASP A 14 27.13 32.06 16.71
N ASP A 15 27.38 33.29 17.16
CA ASP A 15 27.90 33.59 18.46
C ASP A 15 26.85 33.14 19.48
N GLU A 16 27.28 32.25 20.36
CA GLU A 16 27.11 32.34 21.81
C GLU A 16 27.20 30.91 22.36
N ASN A 17 28.45 30.43 22.37
CA ASN A 17 28.92 29.41 23.28
C ASN A 17 28.29 29.65 24.67
N SER A 18 27.25 28.89 25.01
CA SER A 18 26.45 29.07 26.21
C SER A 18 27.21 28.68 27.49
N ASP A 19 28.45 28.22 27.33
CA ASP A 19 29.41 27.97 28.39
C ASP A 19 30.43 29.11 28.54
N ARG A 20 30.08 30.34 28.12
CA ARG A 20 30.70 31.55 28.66
C ARG A 20 30.47 31.50 30.18
N ARG A 21 31.50 31.06 30.91
CA ARG A 21 31.53 30.97 32.37
C ARG A 21 30.90 32.25 32.91
N ARG A 22 29.69 32.15 33.47
CA ARG A 22 28.96 33.32 33.97
C ARG A 22 29.88 34.00 34.97
N ALA A 23 30.34 35.20 34.61
CA ALA A 23 31.35 35.89 35.38
C ALA A 23 30.67 36.59 36.56
N GLY A 24 31.12 36.31 37.78
CA GLY A 24 30.68 37.01 38.98
C GLY A 24 29.40 36.46 39.63
N VAL A 25 28.59 37.36 40.20
CA VAL A 25 27.46 37.06 41.10
C VAL A 25 26.21 36.56 40.35
N GLU A 26 26.19 36.64 39.02
CA GLU A 26 25.06 36.26 38.15
C GLU A 26 24.65 34.77 38.21
N GLY A 27 25.50 33.91 38.79
CA GLY A 27 25.19 32.51 39.06
C GLY A 27 24.72 32.20 40.48
N LEU A 28 24.80 33.17 41.40
CA LEU A 28 24.52 32.98 42.83
C LEU A 28 23.09 33.37 43.22
N ILE A 29 22.41 34.18 42.41
CA ILE A 29 21.05 34.63 42.68
C ILE A 29 20.06 33.65 42.05
N GLU A 30 19.27 32.97 42.88
CA GLU A 30 18.22 32.06 42.45
C GLU A 30 17.08 32.85 41.79
N ILE A 31 16.88 32.65 40.49
CA ILE A 31 15.82 33.33 39.74
C ILE A 31 14.48 32.59 39.99
N GLU A 32 13.75 32.99 41.03
CA GLU A 32 12.40 32.52 41.38
C GLU A 32 11.29 33.14 40.51
N ASN A 33 11.52 33.28 39.21
CA ASN A 33 10.46 33.77 38.32
C ASN A 33 9.51 32.59 37.98
N PRO A 34 8.24 32.61 38.44
CA PRO A 34 7.30 31.50 38.24
C PRO A 34 6.92 31.28 36.76
N ASN A 35 7.13 32.27 35.89
CA ASN A 35 6.95 32.14 34.44
C ASN A 35 8.24 31.78 33.70
N ARG A 36 9.36 31.58 34.41
CA ARG A 36 10.63 31.26 33.78
C ARG A 36 10.67 29.79 33.40
N VAL A 37 10.49 29.52 32.12
CA VAL A 37 10.64 28.19 31.55
C VAL A 37 12.13 27.85 31.46
N ALA A 38 12.63 27.02 32.38
CA ALA A 38 13.98 26.49 32.33
C ALA A 38 14.12 25.53 31.14
N GLN A 39 14.86 25.94 30.11
CA GLN A 39 15.18 25.10 28.96
C GLN A 39 16.15 24.00 29.42
N LYS A 40 15.62 22.81 29.68
CA LYS A 40 16.42 21.60 29.91
C LYS A 40 16.71 20.97 28.56
N SER A 41 17.98 20.85 28.18
CA SER A 41 18.40 20.19 26.96
C SER A 41 17.99 18.71 27.01
N LYS A 42 16.93 18.36 26.29
CA LYS A 42 16.52 16.97 26.08
C LYS A 42 17.37 16.38 24.95
N LYS A 43 17.84 15.15 25.13
CA LYS A 43 18.60 14.42 24.10
C LYS A 43 17.69 14.16 22.91
N VAL A 44 18.16 14.53 21.72
CA VAL A 44 17.44 14.45 20.43
C VAL A 44 16.82 13.07 20.19
N THR A 45 17.52 12.01 20.60
CA THR A 45 17.09 10.61 20.45
C THR A 45 15.80 10.25 21.20
N GLN A 46 15.43 11.00 22.25
CA GLN A 46 14.27 10.71 23.08
C GLN A 46 13.01 11.46 22.60
N ILE A 47 13.17 12.49 21.77
CA ILE A 47 12.06 13.27 21.19
C ILE A 47 11.51 12.58 19.93
N GLU A 48 12.35 11.86 19.18
CA GLU A 48 11.95 11.20 17.93
C GLU A 48 11.04 9.98 18.13
N MET A 49 11.00 9.40 19.35
CA MET A 49 10.29 8.15 19.62
C MET A 49 8.90 8.32 20.26
N ASP A 50 8.67 9.39 21.02
CA ASP A 50 7.48 9.52 21.87
C ASP A 50 6.34 10.34 21.25
N GLU A 51 6.57 11.05 20.15
CA GLU A 51 5.51 11.83 19.49
C GLU A 51 5.16 11.18 18.15
N PRO A 52 3.91 10.70 17.95
CA PRO A 52 3.47 10.28 16.62
C PRO A 52 3.57 11.50 15.73
N LYS A 53 4.65 11.55 14.95
CA LYS A 53 4.98 12.62 14.02
C LYS A 53 3.69 12.96 13.28
N GLN A 54 3.14 14.13 13.56
CA GLN A 54 1.93 14.63 12.91
C GLN A 54 2.30 14.76 11.44
N LEU A 55 2.08 13.67 10.69
CA LEU A 55 2.43 13.57 9.28
C LEU A 55 1.93 14.84 8.61
N SER A 56 2.85 15.53 7.93
CA SER A 56 2.57 16.80 7.28
C SER A 56 1.31 16.66 6.44
N ARG A 57 0.50 17.71 6.31
CA ARG A 57 -0.76 17.70 5.55
C ARG A 57 -0.61 17.00 4.18
N ARG A 58 0.57 17.15 3.57
CA ARG A 58 1.02 16.46 2.36
C ARG A 58 1.15 14.94 2.48
N GLU A 59 1.80 14.46 3.53
CA GLU A 59 2.05 13.04 3.78
C GLU A 59 0.75 12.28 4.08
N ARG A 60 -0.22 12.92 4.75
CA ARG A 60 -1.55 12.34 4.98
C ARG A 60 -2.31 12.09 3.68
N GLU A 61 -2.33 13.08 2.79
CA GLU A 61 -3.00 12.95 1.48
C GLU A 61 -2.29 11.92 0.60
N GLU A 62 -0.96 11.81 0.65
CA GLU A 62 -0.21 10.80 -0.09
C GLU A 62 -0.48 9.38 0.42
N ILE A 63 -0.54 9.18 1.74
CA ILE A 63 -0.88 7.89 2.34
C ILE A 63 -2.33 7.51 2.01
N GLU A 64 -3.27 8.45 2.10
CA GLU A 64 -4.66 8.18 1.75
C GLU A 64 -4.81 7.84 0.26
N LYS A 65 -4.07 8.52 -0.63
CA LYS A 65 -4.02 8.21 -2.06
C LYS A 65 -3.43 6.83 -2.32
N GLN A 66 -2.41 6.42 -1.58
CA GLN A 66 -1.85 5.07 -1.66
C GLN A 66 -2.86 4.03 -1.15
N GLN A 67 -3.46 4.25 0.01
CA GLN A 67 -4.47 3.37 0.58
C GLN A 67 -5.71 3.24 -0.32
N ALA A 68 -6.14 4.33 -0.97
CA ALA A 68 -7.26 4.30 -1.91
C ALA A 68 -6.93 3.45 -3.15
N LYS A 69 -5.72 3.57 -3.69
CA LYS A 69 -5.23 2.72 -4.78
C LYS A 69 -5.17 1.27 -4.35
N GLU A 70 -4.62 0.97 -3.19
CA GLU A 70 -4.55 -0.39 -2.65
C GLU A 70 -5.94 -0.98 -2.42
N ARG A 71 -6.87 -0.21 -1.86
CA ARG A 71 -8.27 -0.62 -1.69
C ARG A 71 -8.93 -0.89 -3.04
N TYR A 72 -8.71 -0.04 -4.03
CA TYR A 72 -9.20 -0.24 -5.39
C TYR A 72 -8.64 -1.52 -6.01
N MET A 73 -7.31 -1.71 -5.93
CA MET A 73 -6.65 -2.91 -6.44
C MET A 73 -7.14 -4.16 -5.70
N LYS A 74 -7.30 -4.11 -4.38
CA LYS A 74 -7.85 -5.21 -3.57
C LYS A 74 -9.28 -5.54 -3.96
N MET A 75 -10.13 -4.53 -4.17
CA MET A 75 -11.52 -4.73 -4.63
C MET A 75 -11.57 -5.29 -6.05
N HIS A 76 -10.64 -4.90 -6.92
CA HIS A 76 -10.52 -5.41 -8.28
C HIS A 76 -10.09 -6.89 -8.27
N LEU A 77 -9.05 -7.23 -7.51
CA LEU A 77 -8.59 -8.61 -7.32
C LEU A 77 -9.68 -9.49 -6.67
N ALA A 78 -10.47 -8.93 -5.75
CA ALA A 78 -11.61 -9.61 -5.15
C ALA A 78 -12.78 -9.82 -6.13
N GLY A 79 -12.69 -9.34 -7.37
CA GLY A 79 -13.76 -9.49 -8.36
C GLY A 79 -14.96 -8.59 -8.11
N LYS A 80 -14.84 -7.54 -7.29
CA LYS A 80 -15.96 -6.67 -6.91
C LYS A 80 -16.16 -5.50 -7.86
N THR A 81 -15.14 -5.12 -8.62
CA THR A 81 -15.25 -4.12 -9.70
C THR A 81 -16.04 -4.69 -10.87
N ASP A 82 -16.77 -3.86 -11.60
CA ASP A 82 -17.63 -4.34 -12.68
C ASP A 82 -16.83 -4.96 -13.84
N GLN A 83 -15.61 -4.47 -14.06
CA GLN A 83 -14.65 -5.07 -15.00
C GLN A 83 -14.28 -6.50 -14.58
N ALA A 84 -13.87 -6.70 -13.31
CA ALA A 84 -13.48 -8.01 -12.83
C ALA A 84 -14.67 -8.98 -12.77
N LYS A 85 -15.88 -8.51 -12.45
CA LYS A 85 -17.11 -9.31 -12.55
C LYS A 85 -17.37 -9.76 -13.99
N ALA A 86 -17.23 -8.87 -14.96
CA ALA A 86 -17.44 -9.19 -16.37
C ALA A 86 -16.43 -10.25 -16.84
N ASP A 87 -15.16 -10.12 -16.45
CA ASP A 87 -14.13 -11.09 -16.81
C ASP A 87 -14.34 -12.45 -16.13
N LEU A 88 -14.74 -12.48 -14.85
CA LEU A 88 -15.14 -13.72 -14.18
C LEU A 88 -16.36 -14.37 -14.85
N ALA A 89 -17.35 -13.58 -15.25
CA ALA A 89 -18.53 -14.08 -15.97
C ALA A 89 -18.14 -14.67 -17.33
N ARG A 90 -17.25 -14.00 -18.09
CA ARG A 90 -16.70 -14.53 -19.34
C ARG A 90 -15.96 -15.86 -19.12
N LEU A 91 -15.10 -15.94 -18.10
CA LEU A 91 -14.38 -17.17 -17.78
C LEU A 91 -15.34 -18.29 -17.36
N ALA A 92 -16.41 -17.98 -16.61
CA ALA A 92 -17.43 -18.95 -16.24
C ALA A 92 -18.19 -19.50 -17.46
N ILE A 93 -18.51 -18.66 -18.45
CA ILE A 93 -19.12 -19.10 -19.71
C ILE A 93 -18.19 -20.06 -20.46
N ILE A 94 -16.91 -19.73 -20.58
CA ILE A 94 -15.93 -20.60 -21.26
C ILE A 94 -15.80 -21.95 -20.54
N LYS A 95 -15.74 -21.94 -19.19
CA LYS A 95 -15.70 -23.17 -18.40
C LYS A 95 -16.94 -24.05 -18.66
N LYS A 96 -18.14 -23.47 -18.61
CA LYS A 96 -19.39 -24.18 -18.92
C LYS A 96 -19.37 -24.76 -20.33
N GLN A 97 -18.97 -23.98 -21.33
CA GLN A 97 -18.88 -24.47 -22.71
C GLN A 97 -17.90 -25.64 -22.85
N ARG A 98 -16.75 -25.58 -22.17
CA ARG A 98 -15.77 -26.67 -22.18
C ARG A 98 -16.31 -27.92 -21.51
N GLU A 99 -16.97 -27.78 -20.36
CA GLU A 99 -17.60 -28.89 -19.65
C GLU A 99 -18.73 -29.51 -20.48
N ASP A 100 -19.56 -28.69 -21.12
CA ASP A 100 -20.66 -29.16 -21.96
C ASP A 100 -20.16 -29.86 -23.22
N VAL A 101 -19.10 -29.36 -23.85
CA VAL A 101 -18.45 -30.03 -24.99
C VAL A 101 -17.81 -31.35 -24.55
N ALA A 102 -17.14 -31.39 -23.39
CA ALA A 102 -16.55 -32.61 -22.86
C ALA A 102 -17.64 -33.66 -22.55
N LYS A 103 -18.72 -33.25 -21.89
CA LYS A 103 -19.88 -34.11 -21.59
C LYS A 103 -20.56 -34.62 -22.86
N LYS A 104 -20.76 -33.75 -23.87
CA LYS A 104 -21.32 -34.16 -25.17
C LYS A 104 -20.43 -35.19 -25.87
N LYS A 105 -19.11 -34.95 -25.93
CA LYS A 105 -18.15 -35.90 -26.50
C LYS A 105 -18.12 -37.22 -25.75
N GLU A 106 -18.22 -37.21 -24.43
CA GLU A 106 -18.27 -38.44 -23.62
C GLU A 106 -19.58 -39.21 -23.84
N ALA A 107 -20.72 -38.51 -23.90
CA ALA A 107 -22.01 -39.12 -24.17
C ALA A 107 -22.09 -39.72 -25.58
N GLU A 108 -21.56 -39.02 -26.59
CA GLU A 108 -21.47 -39.50 -27.96
C GLU A 108 -20.59 -40.75 -28.05
N LYS A 109 -19.38 -40.73 -27.45
CA LYS A 109 -18.50 -41.91 -27.39
C LYS A 109 -19.15 -43.10 -26.67
N LYS A 110 -19.84 -42.87 -25.55
CA LYS A 110 -20.59 -43.94 -24.85
C LYS A 110 -21.76 -44.46 -25.68
N GLY A 111 -22.43 -43.58 -26.43
CA GLY A 111 -23.48 -43.95 -27.37
C GLY A 111 -22.94 -44.82 -28.50
N GLU A 112 -21.87 -44.39 -29.15
CA GLU A 112 -21.17 -45.14 -30.20
C GLU A 112 -20.67 -46.49 -29.69
N GLN A 113 -20.04 -46.55 -28.52
CA GLN A 113 -19.59 -47.81 -27.91
C GLN A 113 -20.76 -48.74 -27.56
N ASN A 114 -21.88 -48.20 -27.06
CA ASN A 114 -23.06 -49.01 -26.76
C ASN A 114 -23.76 -49.52 -28.03
N ILE A 115 -23.77 -48.70 -29.09
CA ILE A 115 -24.27 -49.09 -30.42
C ILE A 115 -23.34 -50.14 -31.05
N GLU A 116 -22.02 -49.97 -30.98
CA GLU A 116 -21.04 -50.95 -31.45
C GLU A 116 -21.14 -52.27 -30.68
N CYS A 117 -21.21 -52.22 -29.35
CA CYS A 117 -21.33 -53.41 -28.52
C CYS A 117 -22.67 -54.12 -28.77
N GLY A 118 -23.76 -53.37 -28.91
CA GLY A 118 -25.09 -53.91 -29.25
C GLY A 118 -25.17 -54.47 -30.67
N ASN A 119 -24.50 -53.86 -31.65
CA ASN A 119 -24.38 -54.41 -32.99
C ASN A 119 -23.52 -55.67 -33.00
N CYS A 120 -22.39 -55.68 -32.28
CA CYS A 120 -21.55 -56.87 -32.14
C CYS A 120 -22.36 -58.02 -31.52
N PHE A 121 -23.18 -57.74 -30.50
CA PHE A 121 -24.06 -58.75 -29.89
C PHE A 121 -25.17 -59.24 -30.83
N LYS A 122 -25.69 -58.37 -31.72
CA LYS A 122 -26.69 -58.74 -32.74
C LYS A 122 -26.14 -59.62 -33.87
N TYR A 123 -24.86 -59.48 -34.20
CA TYR A 123 -24.22 -60.23 -35.30
C TYR A 123 -23.41 -61.47 -34.83
N VAL A 124 -23.37 -61.74 -33.52
CA VAL A 124 -22.61 -62.86 -32.92
C VAL A 124 -23.50 -64.01 -32.42
N VAL A 125 -24.82 -63.88 -32.46
CA VAL A 125 -25.74 -65.00 -32.16
C VAL A 125 -26.11 -65.70 -33.50
N PRO A 126 -25.76 -66.99 -33.69
CA PRO A 126 -26.04 -67.75 -34.91
C PRO A 126 -27.52 -68.04 -35.15
#